data_AF-A0A7C2IHF5-F1
#
_entry.id   AF-A0A7C2IHF5-F1
#
_cell.length_a   1.000
_cell.length_b   1.000
_cell.length_c   1.000
_cell.angle_alpha   90.00
_cell.angle_beta   90.00
_cell.angle_gamma   90.00
#
_symmetry.space_group_name_H-M   'P 1'
#
loop_
_entity.id
_entity.type
_entity.pdbx_description
1 polymer ?
#
loop_
_entity_poly.entity_id
_entity_poly.type
_entity_poly.pdbx_seq_one_letter_code
_entity_poly.pdbx_strand_id
1 'polypeptide(L)'
;MRAKSFLALLLILVSFQAVGAENRWPQFRGPKSLSVAEDPKLPDRWSATENVVWKTEIPGVGWSSPVVWDNKIFVTSVVSATEVEKPKKGLYFGGERKPPTDEHRWMVYCVDWRTGKLLWEREAHRGVPPFGRHLKNTYASETPVTDGERLYAYFGNLGLFAYDLNGKPLWSKKWGPFKTRYGWGTAASPVLHKNRLYIVNDNDDQSFIVAFDKKTGEQVWRVDRQEGSNWATPFVWENELRTEIVTAGTKRVRSYDLDGKLLWELSGMSSIAIPTPFASFGLVYISSGYVMDSLRPVYAIKPGASGDISLKEGERSNSFISWFQPTAGSYNPSPIVYGDYYYTLYDRGFFTCHDAK
;
A
#
# COMPACT_ATOMS: atom_id res chain seq x y z
N MET A 1 -55.19 7.86 56.44
CA MET A 1 -54.71 6.68 55.66
C MET A 1 -54.00 7.21 54.43
N ARG A 2 -52.67 7.39 54.47
CA ARG A 2 -51.64 6.51 53.85
C ARG A 2 -51.98 6.13 52.41
N ALA A 3 -51.41 6.84 51.43
CA ALA A 3 -50.25 6.44 50.60
C ALA A 3 -50.70 5.61 49.37
N LYS A 4 -50.17 5.77 48.14
CA LYS A 4 -48.78 5.95 47.72
C LYS A 4 -48.75 6.59 46.32
N SER A 5 -47.94 7.63 46.13
CA SER A 5 -47.53 8.12 44.81
C SER A 5 -46.45 7.20 44.25
N PHE A 6 -46.69 6.59 43.08
CA PHE A 6 -45.67 5.85 42.35
C PHE A 6 -44.79 6.83 41.56
N LEU A 7 -43.59 7.06 42.05
CA LEU A 7 -42.53 7.74 41.31
C LEU A 7 -41.93 6.72 40.33
N ALA A 8 -42.23 6.85 39.04
CA ALA A 8 -41.60 6.04 38.00
C ALA A 8 -40.16 6.53 37.79
N LEU A 9 -39.20 5.76 38.30
CA LEU A 9 -37.77 5.99 38.09
C LEU A 9 -37.41 5.51 36.68
N LEU A 10 -37.25 6.44 35.74
CA LEU A 10 -36.77 6.15 34.39
C LEU A 10 -35.26 5.83 34.47
N LEU A 11 -34.90 4.55 34.49
CA LEU A 11 -33.51 4.12 34.32
C LEU A 11 -33.08 4.39 32.87
N ILE A 12 -32.36 5.48 32.66
CA ILE A 12 -31.61 5.71 31.43
C ILE A 12 -30.42 4.74 31.46
N LEU A 13 -30.56 3.59 30.81
CA LEU A 13 -29.45 2.73 30.45
C LEU A 13 -28.59 3.50 29.44
N VAL A 14 -27.59 4.23 29.93
CA VAL A 14 -26.48 4.69 29.12
C VAL A 14 -25.68 3.44 28.77
N SER A 15 -26.01 2.84 27.62
CA SER A 15 -25.15 1.87 26.98
C SER A 15 -23.84 2.57 26.63
N PHE A 16 -22.84 2.42 27.50
CA PHE A 16 -21.45 2.60 27.14
C PHE A 16 -21.17 1.59 26.02
N GLN A 17 -21.34 2.01 24.77
CA GLN A 17 -20.57 1.39 23.71
C GLN A 17 -19.13 1.71 24.04
N ALA A 18 -18.43 0.73 24.62
CA ALA A 18 -16.99 0.71 24.55
C ALA A 18 -16.68 0.86 23.07
N VAL A 19 -16.19 2.03 22.67
CA VAL A 19 -15.49 2.22 21.41
C VAL A 19 -14.22 1.39 21.58
N GLY A 20 -14.36 0.07 21.42
CA GLY A 20 -13.23 -0.81 21.24
C GLY A 20 -12.48 -0.25 20.04
N ALA A 21 -11.15 -0.17 20.14
CA ALA A 21 -10.33 0.10 18.97
C ALA A 21 -10.81 -0.82 17.86
N GLU A 22 -11.42 -0.24 16.82
CA GLU A 22 -11.92 -1.04 15.71
C GLU A 22 -10.68 -1.66 15.07
N ASN A 23 -10.61 -3.00 15.02
CA ASN A 23 -9.51 -3.73 14.40
C ASN A 23 -9.57 -3.53 12.88
N ARG A 24 -9.21 -2.33 12.43
CA ARG A 24 -9.33 -1.90 11.04
C ARG A 24 -7.95 -1.49 10.57
N TRP A 25 -7.42 -2.29 9.66
CA TRP A 25 -6.20 -2.02 8.91
C TRP A 25 -6.51 -2.33 7.44
N PRO A 26 -7.33 -1.50 6.78
CA PRO A 26 -8.01 -1.90 5.54
C PRO A 26 -7.11 -1.97 4.31
N GLN A 27 -5.89 -1.43 4.37
CA GLN A 27 -5.04 -1.21 3.21
C GLN A 27 -3.55 -1.29 3.55
N PHE A 28 -2.71 -1.25 2.52
CA PHE A 28 -1.27 -1.16 2.67
C PHE A 28 -0.88 0.02 3.58
N ARG A 29 -0.04 -0.24 4.59
CA ARG A 29 0.36 0.75 5.61
C ARG A 29 -0.78 1.30 6.50
N GLY A 30 -1.94 0.65 6.52
CA GLY A 30 -3.00 0.90 7.51
C GLY A 30 -3.97 2.02 7.14
N PRO A 31 -4.87 2.40 8.07
CA PRO A 31 -6.02 3.28 7.77
C PRO A 31 -5.66 4.64 7.16
N LYS A 32 -4.48 5.17 7.51
CA LYS A 32 -3.95 6.45 7.02
C LYS A 32 -2.73 6.29 6.10
N SER A 33 -2.37 5.05 5.73
CA SER A 33 -1.14 4.72 4.99
C SER A 33 0.17 5.17 5.66
N LEU A 34 0.19 5.28 7.00
CA LEU A 34 1.33 5.78 7.77
C LEU A 34 2.22 4.68 8.35
N SER A 35 1.71 3.44 8.48
CA SER A 35 2.37 2.36 9.23
C SER A 35 2.66 2.72 10.70
N VAL A 36 1.82 3.57 11.30
CA VAL A 36 1.93 3.99 12.70
C VAL A 36 0.67 3.52 13.45
N ALA A 37 0.87 2.88 14.60
CA ALA A 37 -0.19 2.51 15.54
C ALA A 37 0.02 3.26 16.86
N GLU A 38 -1.07 3.77 17.44
CA GLU A 38 -1.06 4.57 18.68
C GLU A 38 -1.56 3.75 19.88
N ASP A 39 -1.05 2.53 20.05
CA ASP A 39 -1.40 1.69 21.20
C ASP A 39 -0.23 1.67 22.22
N PRO A 40 -0.42 2.22 23.44
CA PRO A 40 0.63 2.19 24.47
C PRO A 40 0.95 0.79 24.97
N LYS A 41 0.18 -0.23 24.59
CA LYS A 41 0.39 -1.64 24.96
C LYS A 41 1.18 -2.43 23.92
N LEU A 42 1.70 -1.78 22.87
CA LEU A 42 2.54 -2.47 21.88
C LEU A 42 3.75 -3.12 22.58
N PRO A 43 4.06 -4.40 22.28
CA PRO A 43 5.17 -5.08 22.92
C PRO A 43 6.51 -4.51 22.42
N ASP A 44 7.44 -4.29 23.34
CA ASP A 44 8.81 -3.81 23.06
C ASP A 44 9.77 -4.96 22.71
N ARG A 45 9.32 -6.21 22.87
CA ARG A 45 10.03 -7.44 22.51
C ARG A 45 9.15 -8.32 21.64
N TRP A 46 9.74 -8.99 20.66
CA TRP A 46 9.00 -9.91 19.79
C TRP A 46 9.90 -11.01 19.28
N SER A 47 9.37 -12.23 19.11
CA SER A 47 10.07 -13.30 18.41
C SER A 47 9.09 -14.19 17.65
N ALA A 48 9.55 -15.34 17.15
CA ALA A 48 8.67 -16.31 16.52
C ALA A 48 7.73 -17.02 17.53
N THR A 49 7.96 -16.84 18.84
CA THR A 49 7.20 -17.50 19.92
C THR A 49 6.85 -16.56 21.09
N GLU A 50 7.59 -15.47 21.29
CA GLU A 50 7.36 -14.46 22.32
C GLU A 50 6.38 -13.41 21.80
N ASN A 51 5.37 -13.07 22.61
CA ASN A 51 4.28 -12.14 22.27
C ASN A 51 3.43 -12.58 21.05
N VAL A 52 3.48 -13.86 20.69
CA VAL A 52 2.67 -14.44 19.60
C VAL A 52 1.37 -15.04 20.15
N VAL A 53 0.21 -14.54 19.71
CA VAL A 53 -1.12 -15.05 20.11
C VAL A 53 -1.45 -16.37 19.40
N TRP A 54 -1.19 -16.42 18.09
CA TRP A 54 -1.37 -17.62 17.27
C TRP A 54 -0.46 -17.54 16.04
N LYS A 55 -0.26 -18.68 15.38
CA LYS A 55 0.48 -18.79 14.13
C LYS A 55 -0.27 -19.72 13.19
N THR A 56 -0.41 -19.30 11.94
CA THR A 56 -1.11 -20.04 10.90
C THR A 56 -0.27 -20.10 9.64
N GLU A 57 -0.17 -21.28 9.06
CA GLU A 57 0.45 -21.46 7.76
C GLU A 57 -0.54 -21.05 6.66
N ILE A 58 -0.07 -20.18 5.75
CA ILE A 58 -0.84 -19.76 4.58
C ILE A 58 -0.22 -20.46 3.36
N PRO A 59 -1.00 -21.24 2.59
CA PRO A 59 -0.45 -21.94 1.43
C PRO A 59 0.11 -20.95 0.40
N GLY A 60 1.26 -21.30 -0.20
CA GLY A 60 1.91 -20.48 -1.23
C GLY A 60 2.81 -19.38 -0.68
N VAL A 61 3.26 -18.49 -1.55
CA VAL A 61 4.17 -17.36 -1.21
C VAL A 61 3.57 -16.05 -1.69
N GLY A 62 3.57 -15.03 -0.83
CA GLY A 62 3.06 -13.69 -1.14
C GLY A 62 3.71 -12.62 -0.26
N TRP A 63 3.86 -11.41 -0.80
CA TRP A 63 4.40 -10.23 -0.09
C TRP A 63 3.34 -9.19 0.28
N SER A 64 2.06 -9.48 0.03
CA SER A 64 0.96 -8.67 0.54
C SER A 64 1.07 -8.49 2.05
N SER A 65 0.86 -7.27 2.53
CA SER A 65 0.62 -7.06 3.96
C SER A 65 -0.77 -7.61 4.31
N PRO A 66 -0.98 -8.13 5.54
CA PRO A 66 -2.31 -8.47 5.99
C PRO A 66 -3.16 -7.20 6.09
N VAL A 67 -4.41 -7.27 5.60
CA VAL A 67 -5.43 -6.26 5.87
C VAL A 67 -6.48 -6.80 6.82
N VAL A 68 -6.92 -5.97 7.74
CA VAL A 68 -7.79 -6.37 8.86
C VAL A 68 -9.09 -5.57 8.79
N TRP A 69 -10.21 -6.27 8.93
CA TRP A 69 -11.51 -5.65 9.15
C TRP A 69 -12.29 -6.43 10.20
N ASP A 70 -12.41 -5.83 11.38
CA ASP A 70 -13.02 -6.38 12.58
C ASP A 70 -12.40 -7.74 12.98
N ASN A 71 -13.10 -8.86 12.75
CA ASN A 71 -12.60 -10.21 13.07
C ASN A 71 -12.00 -10.95 11.87
N LYS A 72 -11.77 -10.28 10.73
CA LYS A 72 -11.27 -10.91 9.51
C LYS A 72 -9.91 -10.32 9.12
N ILE A 73 -8.97 -11.19 8.79
CA ILE A 73 -7.67 -10.87 8.19
C ILE A 73 -7.70 -11.39 6.76
N PHE A 74 -7.30 -10.56 5.79
CA PHE A 74 -7.17 -10.95 4.40
C PHE A 74 -5.72 -10.86 3.95
N VAL A 75 -5.26 -11.90 3.24
CA VAL A 75 -3.92 -12.00 2.67
C VAL A 75 -3.99 -12.63 1.29
N THR A 76 -3.01 -12.36 0.44
CA THR A 76 -2.87 -12.99 -0.88
C THR A 76 -1.57 -13.78 -0.97
N SER A 77 -1.59 -14.83 -1.79
CA SER A 77 -0.38 -15.60 -2.10
C SER A 77 -0.48 -16.21 -3.49
N VAL A 78 0.62 -16.82 -3.94
CA VAL A 78 0.64 -17.69 -5.09
C VAL A 78 1.14 -19.08 -4.71
N VAL A 79 0.34 -20.10 -5.03
CA VAL A 79 0.70 -21.52 -4.88
C VAL A 79 1.25 -22.00 -6.22
N SER A 80 2.48 -22.48 -6.23
CA SER A 80 3.10 -23.13 -7.40
C SER A 80 2.92 -24.64 -7.31
N ALA A 81 2.84 -25.31 -8.46
CA ALA A 81 2.81 -26.77 -8.53
C ALA A 81 4.16 -27.42 -8.19
N THR A 82 5.25 -26.63 -8.15
CA THR A 82 6.60 -27.07 -7.83
C THR A 82 7.12 -26.41 -6.54
N GLU A 83 8.24 -26.90 -6.02
CA GLU A 83 8.82 -26.34 -4.79
C GLU A 83 9.28 -24.88 -5.01
N VAL A 84 8.84 -23.99 -4.11
CA VAL A 84 9.17 -22.57 -4.18
C VAL A 84 10.47 -22.29 -3.43
N GLU A 85 11.41 -21.58 -4.08
CA GLU A 85 12.65 -21.12 -3.45
C GLU A 85 12.35 -20.33 -2.16
N LYS A 86 12.99 -20.73 -1.06
CA LYS A 86 12.85 -20.03 0.22
C LYS A 86 13.37 -18.59 0.13
N PRO A 87 12.66 -17.61 0.74
CA PRO A 87 13.10 -16.22 0.75
C PRO A 87 14.46 -16.05 1.41
N LYS A 88 15.33 -15.27 0.77
CA LYS A 88 16.63 -14.89 1.32
C LYS A 88 16.49 -13.52 2.00
N LYS A 89 17.24 -13.28 3.10
CA LYS A 89 17.33 -11.99 3.80
C LYS A 89 18.58 -11.18 3.39
N GLY A 90 18.46 -9.86 3.23
CA GLY A 90 19.59 -8.95 2.95
C GLY A 90 19.45 -8.08 1.70
N LEU A 91 20.51 -7.34 1.39
CA LEU A 91 20.64 -6.56 0.14
C LEU A 91 21.18 -7.47 -0.98
N TYR A 92 20.62 -7.34 -2.18
CA TYR A 92 20.99 -8.14 -3.35
C TYR A 92 21.27 -7.24 -4.54
N PHE A 93 22.26 -7.64 -5.32
CA PHE A 93 22.48 -7.13 -6.68
C PHE A 93 22.22 -8.29 -7.65
N GLY A 94 21.37 -8.04 -8.66
CA GLY A 94 20.74 -9.09 -9.46
C GLY A 94 19.72 -9.90 -8.66
N GLY A 95 19.26 -11.01 -9.26
CA GLY A 95 18.32 -11.92 -8.63
C GLY A 95 17.04 -12.18 -9.41
N GLU A 96 17.13 -11.99 -10.71
CA GLU A 96 16.15 -12.34 -11.71
C GLU A 96 15.97 -13.86 -11.72
N ARG A 97 14.72 -14.29 -11.82
CA ARG A 97 14.34 -15.66 -12.12
C ARG A 97 13.71 -15.67 -13.49
N LYS A 98 14.00 -16.70 -14.26
CA LYS A 98 13.31 -16.95 -15.53
C LYS A 98 11.81 -17.16 -15.26
N PRO A 99 10.94 -16.90 -16.26
CA PRO A 99 9.55 -17.31 -16.17
C PRO A 99 9.47 -18.80 -15.79
N PRO A 100 8.63 -19.18 -14.82
CA PRO A 100 8.37 -20.57 -14.50
C PRO A 100 7.66 -21.27 -15.66
N THR A 101 7.73 -22.59 -15.68
CA THR A 101 7.03 -23.43 -16.66
C THR A 101 5.84 -24.15 -16.06
N ASP A 102 5.74 -24.16 -14.74
CA ASP A 102 4.69 -24.83 -13.98
C ASP A 102 3.50 -23.91 -13.69
N GLU A 103 2.35 -24.53 -13.50
CA GLU A 103 1.11 -23.82 -13.20
C GLU A 103 1.15 -23.19 -11.81
N HIS A 104 0.66 -21.96 -11.73
CA HIS A 104 0.52 -21.20 -10.50
C HIS A 104 -0.95 -20.88 -10.24
N ARG A 105 -1.33 -20.78 -8.96
CA ARG A 105 -2.67 -20.43 -8.48
C ARG A 105 -2.57 -19.18 -7.63
N TRP A 106 -3.25 -18.11 -8.03
CA TRP A 106 -3.33 -16.86 -7.28
C TRP A 106 -4.47 -16.94 -6.29
N MET A 107 -4.13 -16.85 -5.02
CA MET A 107 -5.04 -17.17 -3.93
C MET A 107 -5.31 -15.94 -3.06
N VAL A 108 -6.54 -15.86 -2.58
CA VAL A 108 -6.99 -14.90 -1.57
C VAL A 108 -7.51 -15.71 -0.38
N TYR A 109 -7.05 -15.37 0.81
CA TYR A 109 -7.43 -16.07 2.05
C TYR A 109 -8.10 -15.10 3.02
N CYS A 110 -9.02 -15.64 3.81
CA CYS A 110 -9.54 -14.97 4.99
C CYS A 110 -9.26 -15.81 6.22
N VAL A 111 -8.70 -15.18 7.24
CA VAL A 111 -8.32 -15.79 8.51
C VAL A 111 -9.09 -15.10 9.64
N ASP A 112 -9.53 -15.88 10.61
CA ASP A 112 -10.16 -15.37 11.82
C ASP A 112 -9.11 -14.64 12.69
N TRP A 113 -9.38 -13.38 13.01
CA TRP A 113 -8.49 -12.53 13.82
C TRP A 113 -8.16 -13.13 15.20
N ARG A 114 -9.14 -13.78 15.84
CA ARG A 114 -9.03 -14.23 17.22
C ARG A 114 -8.33 -15.58 17.31
N THR A 115 -8.64 -16.49 16.39
CA THR A 115 -8.18 -17.88 16.47
C THR A 115 -7.09 -18.22 15.46
N GLY A 116 -6.82 -17.36 14.48
CA GLY A 116 -5.92 -17.64 13.37
C GLY A 116 -6.43 -18.71 12.40
N LYS A 117 -7.69 -19.14 12.50
CA LYS A 117 -8.20 -20.23 11.66
C LYS A 117 -8.54 -19.70 10.27
N LEU A 118 -8.23 -20.47 9.23
CA LEU A 118 -8.68 -20.16 7.88
C LEU A 118 -10.22 -20.24 7.83
N LEU A 119 -10.86 -19.13 7.48
CA LEU A 119 -12.31 -19.02 7.30
C LEU A 119 -12.73 -19.39 5.88
N TRP A 120 -11.98 -18.93 4.88
CA TRP A 120 -12.19 -19.27 3.49
C TRP A 120 -10.94 -19.02 2.65
N GLU A 121 -10.87 -19.68 1.49
CA GLU A 121 -9.88 -19.44 0.44
C GLU A 121 -10.57 -19.30 -0.93
N ARG A 122 -9.99 -18.49 -1.82
CA ARG A 122 -10.48 -18.30 -3.19
C ARG A 122 -9.33 -18.26 -4.17
N GLU A 123 -9.46 -19.03 -5.24
CA GLU A 123 -8.58 -18.96 -6.39
C GLU A 123 -9.06 -17.84 -7.32
N ALA A 124 -8.31 -16.75 -7.37
CA ALA A 124 -8.58 -15.63 -8.28
C ALA A 124 -8.21 -15.97 -9.73
N HIS A 125 -7.10 -16.70 -9.90
CA HIS A 125 -6.59 -17.09 -11.19
C HIS A 125 -5.72 -18.34 -11.11
N ARG A 126 -5.61 -19.04 -12.24
CA ARG A 126 -4.71 -20.16 -12.45
C ARG A 126 -4.10 -20.05 -13.84
N GLY A 127 -2.80 -20.26 -13.92
CA GLY A 127 -2.05 -20.18 -15.17
C GLY A 127 -0.55 -20.20 -14.95
N VAL A 128 0.21 -20.22 -16.03
CA VAL A 128 1.67 -20.12 -15.99
C VAL A 128 2.08 -18.64 -16.07
N PRO A 129 2.84 -18.10 -15.11
CA PRO A 129 3.33 -16.73 -15.18
C PRO A 129 4.10 -16.47 -16.48
N PRO A 130 3.71 -15.46 -17.27
CA PRO A 130 4.30 -15.19 -18.59
C PRO A 130 5.69 -14.54 -18.50
N PHE A 131 6.01 -13.95 -17.35
CA PHE A 131 7.27 -13.28 -17.08
C PHE A 131 7.95 -13.88 -15.86
N GLY A 132 9.24 -13.61 -15.75
CA GLY A 132 10.01 -13.89 -14.55
C GLY A 132 9.63 -12.98 -13.38
N ARG A 133 10.46 -13.05 -12.34
CA ARG A 133 10.37 -12.15 -11.19
C ARG A 133 11.75 -11.91 -10.60
N HIS A 134 11.89 -10.85 -9.82
CA HIS A 134 13.03 -10.68 -8.93
C HIS A 134 12.85 -11.53 -7.65
N LEU A 135 13.93 -11.93 -6.97
CA LEU A 135 13.82 -12.70 -5.72
C LEU A 135 13.09 -11.94 -4.59
N LYS A 136 13.10 -10.60 -4.64
CA LYS A 136 12.39 -9.72 -3.70
C LYS A 136 10.90 -9.56 -4.06
N ASN A 137 10.45 -10.19 -5.14
CA ASN A 137 9.09 -10.10 -5.65
C ASN A 137 8.44 -11.49 -5.65
N THR A 138 7.12 -11.50 -5.52
CA THR A 138 6.25 -12.66 -5.74
C THR A 138 5.17 -12.27 -6.73
N TYR A 139 4.53 -13.26 -7.36
CA TYR A 139 3.37 -12.98 -8.20
C TYR A 139 2.12 -12.52 -7.40
N ALA A 140 2.24 -12.30 -6.09
CA ALA A 140 1.24 -11.73 -5.17
C ALA A 140 1.90 -10.72 -4.22
N SER A 141 2.55 -9.70 -4.77
CA SER A 141 3.27 -8.69 -3.96
C SER A 141 2.37 -7.55 -3.51
N GLU A 142 1.31 -7.27 -4.26
CA GLU A 142 0.35 -6.22 -3.96
C GLU A 142 -0.52 -6.59 -2.75
N THR A 143 -0.75 -5.60 -1.88
CA THR A 143 -1.62 -5.74 -0.71
C THR A 143 -3.07 -5.51 -1.11
N PRO A 144 -4.02 -6.39 -0.77
CA PRO A 144 -5.43 -6.14 -1.05
C PRO A 144 -5.94 -4.91 -0.26
N VAL A 145 -7.12 -4.40 -0.62
CA VAL A 145 -7.76 -3.29 0.10
C VAL A 145 -9.24 -3.59 0.37
N THR A 146 -9.79 -3.08 1.47
CA THR A 146 -11.22 -3.25 1.80
C THR A 146 -11.87 -1.96 2.30
N ASP A 147 -13.16 -1.77 2.01
CA ASP A 147 -13.99 -0.73 2.61
C ASP A 147 -14.92 -1.25 3.71
N GLY A 148 -14.75 -2.51 4.13
CA GLY A 148 -15.63 -3.17 5.10
C GLY A 148 -16.88 -3.81 4.52
N GLU A 149 -17.18 -3.58 3.25
CA GLU A 149 -18.24 -4.30 2.52
C GLU A 149 -17.62 -5.26 1.49
N ARG A 150 -16.56 -4.79 0.82
CA ARG A 150 -15.89 -5.49 -0.28
C ARG A 150 -14.41 -5.58 -0.03
N LEU A 151 -13.81 -6.66 -0.52
CA LEU A 151 -12.38 -6.90 -0.57
C LEU A 151 -11.94 -6.84 -2.04
N TYR A 152 -10.88 -6.09 -2.31
CA TYR A 152 -10.29 -5.95 -3.63
C TYR A 152 -8.87 -6.51 -3.61
N ALA A 153 -8.66 -7.64 -4.29
CA ALA A 153 -7.36 -8.24 -4.51
C ALA A 153 -6.87 -7.84 -5.90
N TYR A 154 -5.72 -7.16 -5.95
CA TYR A 154 -5.05 -6.78 -7.17
C TYR A 154 -3.80 -7.65 -7.37
N PHE A 155 -3.60 -8.16 -8.58
CA PHE A 155 -2.38 -8.83 -8.98
C PHE A 155 -1.87 -8.16 -10.26
N GLY A 156 -0.70 -7.51 -10.22
CA GLY A 156 -0.33 -6.48 -11.21
C GLY A 156 -0.40 -6.90 -12.67
N ASN A 157 -0.01 -8.14 -12.95
CA ASN A 157 0.00 -8.70 -14.31
C ASN A 157 -1.25 -9.53 -14.66
N LEU A 158 -2.27 -9.55 -13.81
CA LEU A 158 -3.52 -10.28 -14.06
C LEU A 158 -4.76 -9.38 -14.02
N GLY A 159 -4.76 -8.39 -13.11
CA GLY A 159 -5.88 -7.49 -12.89
C GLY A 159 -6.46 -7.60 -11.49
N LEU A 160 -7.73 -7.20 -11.38
CA LEU A 160 -8.41 -6.89 -10.14
C LEU A 160 -9.59 -7.82 -9.89
N PHE A 161 -9.75 -8.26 -8.65
CA PHE A 161 -10.74 -9.24 -8.23
C PHE A 161 -11.45 -8.74 -6.99
N ALA A 162 -12.78 -8.57 -7.07
CA ALA A 162 -13.60 -8.08 -5.97
C ALA A 162 -14.43 -9.22 -5.36
N TYR A 163 -14.47 -9.24 -4.03
CA TYR A 163 -15.23 -10.20 -3.23
C TYR A 163 -16.05 -9.44 -2.17
N ASP A 164 -17.11 -10.06 -1.66
CA ASP A 164 -17.60 -9.67 -0.33
C ASP A 164 -16.65 -10.20 0.77
N LEU A 165 -16.86 -9.78 2.03
CA LEU A 165 -16.01 -10.22 3.14
C LEU A 165 -16.16 -11.72 3.51
N ASN A 166 -17.12 -12.42 2.92
CA ASN A 166 -17.33 -13.87 3.06
C ASN A 166 -16.74 -14.65 1.87
N GLY A 167 -16.02 -13.97 0.98
CA GLY A 167 -15.32 -14.57 -0.16
C GLY A 167 -16.24 -14.88 -1.34
N LYS A 168 -17.46 -14.34 -1.40
CA LYS A 168 -18.29 -14.45 -2.61
C LYS A 168 -17.70 -13.53 -3.69
N PRO A 169 -17.36 -14.05 -4.87
CA PRO A 169 -16.93 -13.19 -5.98
C PRO A 169 -18.04 -12.22 -6.38
N LEU A 170 -17.69 -10.96 -6.59
CA LEU A 170 -18.62 -9.90 -7.01
C LEU A 170 -18.38 -9.52 -8.47
N TRP A 171 -17.13 -9.20 -8.81
CA TRP A 171 -16.71 -8.88 -10.16
C TRP A 171 -15.20 -9.06 -10.31
N SER A 172 -14.71 -9.10 -11.54
CA SER A 172 -13.28 -9.08 -11.84
C SER A 172 -12.99 -8.27 -13.10
N LYS A 173 -11.87 -7.56 -13.11
CA LYS A 173 -11.34 -6.85 -14.28
C LYS A 173 -9.94 -7.35 -14.58
N LYS A 174 -9.82 -8.19 -15.61
CA LYS A 174 -8.53 -8.74 -16.05
C LYS A 174 -7.88 -7.86 -17.11
N TRP A 175 -6.56 -7.88 -17.18
CA TRP A 175 -5.79 -7.30 -18.26
C TRP A 175 -4.57 -8.16 -18.59
N GLY A 176 -3.95 -7.87 -19.74
CA GLY A 176 -2.75 -8.55 -20.17
C GLY A 176 -1.56 -8.25 -19.24
N PRO A 177 -0.60 -9.17 -19.14
CA PRO A 177 0.62 -8.94 -18.40
C PRO A 177 1.47 -7.86 -19.10
N PHE A 178 2.15 -7.01 -18.35
CA PHE A 178 3.06 -6.01 -18.90
C PHE A 178 4.51 -6.34 -18.55
N LYS A 179 5.42 -6.09 -19.48
CA LYS A 179 6.86 -6.20 -19.23
C LYS A 179 7.23 -5.25 -18.12
N THR A 180 8.08 -5.73 -17.22
CA THR A 180 8.66 -4.91 -16.15
C THR A 180 10.18 -4.89 -16.30
N ARG A 181 10.82 -3.92 -15.67
CA ARG A 181 12.27 -3.75 -15.65
C ARG A 181 12.94 -5.07 -15.30
N TYR A 182 13.70 -5.61 -16.26
CA TYR A 182 14.38 -6.92 -16.17
C TYR A 182 13.48 -8.10 -15.76
N GLY A 183 12.16 -8.00 -15.96
CA GLY A 183 11.18 -8.97 -15.50
C GLY A 183 11.08 -9.05 -13.97
N TRP A 184 11.29 -7.95 -13.25
CA TRP A 184 11.30 -7.96 -11.79
C TRP A 184 9.93 -8.13 -11.13
N GLY A 185 8.84 -7.89 -11.87
CA GLY A 185 7.46 -7.99 -11.38
C GLY A 185 6.91 -6.66 -10.85
N THR A 186 5.66 -6.70 -10.39
CA THR A 186 4.86 -5.55 -9.92
C THR A 186 4.71 -5.58 -8.40
N ALA A 187 4.36 -4.45 -7.77
CA ALA A 187 4.07 -4.42 -6.32
C ALA A 187 3.19 -3.25 -5.84
N ALA A 188 2.88 -2.26 -6.70
CA ALA A 188 2.03 -1.14 -6.31
C ALA A 188 0.61 -1.64 -5.95
N SER A 189 0.17 -1.34 -4.74
CA SER A 189 -1.12 -1.81 -4.22
C SER A 189 -2.27 -0.90 -4.69
N PRO A 190 -3.52 -1.40 -4.77
CA PRO A 190 -4.68 -0.58 -5.05
C PRO A 190 -5.04 0.29 -3.84
N VAL A 191 -5.63 1.47 -4.07
CA VAL A 191 -6.12 2.35 -3.00
C VAL A 191 -7.58 2.73 -3.22
N LEU A 192 -8.34 2.83 -2.13
CA LEU A 192 -9.74 3.24 -2.15
C LEU A 192 -9.87 4.70 -1.74
N HIS A 193 -10.77 5.42 -2.40
CA HIS A 193 -11.30 6.66 -1.87
C HIS A 193 -12.74 6.85 -2.34
N LYS A 194 -13.65 6.96 -1.37
CA LYS A 194 -15.10 7.05 -1.57
C LYS A 194 -15.63 5.88 -2.42
N ASN A 195 -16.07 6.16 -3.65
CA ASN A 195 -16.65 5.19 -4.58
C ASN A 195 -15.67 4.68 -5.62
N ARG A 196 -14.40 5.10 -5.55
CA ARG A 196 -13.39 4.80 -6.57
C ARG A 196 -12.26 3.95 -6.00
N LEU A 197 -11.77 3.05 -6.84
CA LEU A 197 -10.52 2.32 -6.64
C LEU A 197 -9.49 2.82 -7.65
N TYR A 198 -8.29 3.15 -7.16
CA TYR A 198 -7.20 3.65 -7.99
C TYR A 198 -6.07 2.64 -8.04
N ILE A 199 -5.52 2.45 -9.24
CA ILE A 199 -4.41 1.54 -9.50
C ILE A 199 -3.36 2.29 -10.30
N VAL A 200 -2.11 2.17 -9.85
CA VAL A 200 -0.94 2.51 -10.65
C VAL A 200 -0.30 1.21 -11.11
N ASN A 201 -0.06 1.11 -12.41
CA ASN A 201 0.71 0.05 -13.01
C ASN A 201 1.81 0.72 -13.83
N ASP A 202 2.92 1.02 -13.16
CA ASP A 202 4.12 1.50 -13.82
C ASP A 202 4.93 0.28 -14.30
N ASN A 203 5.12 0.19 -15.61
CA ASN A 203 5.71 -0.94 -16.33
C ASN A 203 6.54 -0.43 -17.52
N ASP A 204 7.11 -1.34 -18.33
CA ASP A 204 8.00 -1.00 -19.45
C ASP A 204 7.34 -1.16 -20.83
N ASP A 205 6.04 -1.46 -20.90
CA ASP A 205 5.26 -1.46 -22.14
C ASP A 205 4.42 -0.17 -22.27
N GLN A 206 3.45 0.03 -21.36
CA GLN A 206 2.59 1.20 -21.29
C GLN A 206 2.14 1.41 -19.84
N SER A 207 2.86 2.27 -19.12
CA SER A 207 2.48 2.65 -17.74
C SER A 207 1.16 3.40 -17.70
N PHE A 208 0.39 3.22 -16.63
CA PHE A 208 -0.87 3.93 -16.46
C PHE A 208 -1.29 4.09 -15.00
N ILE A 209 -2.12 5.11 -14.77
CA ILE A 209 -2.99 5.21 -13.61
C ILE A 209 -4.44 5.07 -14.10
N VAL A 210 -5.26 4.33 -13.35
CA VAL A 210 -6.64 4.05 -13.72
C VAL A 210 -7.54 4.13 -12.49
N ALA A 211 -8.76 4.62 -12.69
CA ALA A 211 -9.81 4.60 -11.69
C ALA A 211 -10.95 3.66 -12.10
N PHE A 212 -11.46 2.89 -11.15
CA PHE A 212 -12.63 2.02 -11.30
C PHE A 212 -13.74 2.44 -10.35
N ASP A 213 -15.00 2.27 -10.75
CA ASP A 213 -16.11 2.26 -9.82
C ASP A 213 -15.96 1.02 -8.92
N LYS A 214 -15.93 1.23 -7.61
CA LYS A 214 -15.63 0.15 -6.66
C LYS A 214 -16.75 -0.90 -6.60
N LYS A 215 -17.99 -0.56 -6.97
CA LYS A 215 -19.14 -1.47 -6.89
C LYS A 215 -19.26 -2.31 -8.15
N THR A 216 -19.04 -1.74 -9.32
CA THR A 216 -19.25 -2.41 -10.61
C THR A 216 -17.95 -2.95 -11.24
N GLY A 217 -16.80 -2.37 -10.90
CA GLY A 217 -15.53 -2.67 -11.56
C GLY A 217 -15.38 -2.02 -12.95
N GLU A 218 -16.31 -1.13 -13.33
CA GLU A 218 -16.22 -0.38 -14.57
C GLU A 218 -15.12 0.68 -14.49
N GLN A 219 -14.36 0.82 -15.58
CA GLN A 219 -13.32 1.84 -15.68
C GLN A 219 -13.99 3.22 -15.81
N VAL A 220 -13.68 4.13 -14.88
CA VAL A 220 -14.16 5.52 -14.90
C VAL A 220 -13.27 6.35 -15.81
N TRP A 221 -11.96 6.26 -15.62
CA TRP A 221 -10.96 6.94 -16.44
C TRP A 221 -9.63 6.19 -16.39
N ARG A 222 -8.77 6.46 -17.36
CA ARG A 222 -7.37 6.00 -17.41
C ARG A 222 -6.49 7.11 -17.98
N VAL A 223 -5.32 7.28 -17.41
CA VAL A 223 -4.27 8.19 -17.90
C VAL A 223 -3.01 7.39 -18.11
N ASP A 224 -2.49 7.47 -19.33
CA ASP A 224 -1.20 6.89 -19.66
C ASP A 224 -0.07 7.71 -19.03
N ARG A 225 0.97 7.00 -18.62
CA ARG A 225 2.08 7.50 -17.82
C ARG A 225 3.38 7.27 -18.57
N GLN A 226 4.29 8.23 -18.53
CA GLN A 226 5.60 8.15 -19.20
C GLN A 226 6.71 7.66 -18.26
N GLU A 227 6.36 6.85 -17.26
CA GLU A 227 7.25 6.24 -16.28
C GLU A 227 7.61 4.82 -16.74
N GLY A 228 8.81 4.36 -16.37
CA GLY A 228 9.14 2.94 -16.41
C GLY A 228 8.69 2.25 -15.13
N SER A 229 9.02 0.96 -15.02
CA SER A 229 8.63 0.14 -13.87
C SER A 229 9.01 0.73 -12.52
N ASN A 230 8.02 0.85 -11.63
CA ASN A 230 8.16 1.28 -10.23
C ASN A 230 7.21 0.51 -9.32
N TRP A 231 7.44 0.59 -8.01
CA TRP A 231 6.76 -0.26 -7.02
C TRP A 231 6.05 0.54 -5.93
N ALA A 232 6.04 1.88 -6.03
CA ALA A 232 5.36 2.75 -5.07
C ALA A 232 3.83 2.64 -5.21
N THR A 233 3.14 2.42 -4.09
CA THR A 233 1.68 2.47 -4.04
C THR A 233 1.22 3.93 -4.18
N PRO A 234 0.17 4.25 -4.98
CA PRO A 234 -0.38 5.60 -5.03
C PRO A 234 -0.92 6.02 -3.66
N PHE A 235 -0.89 7.31 -3.36
CA PHE A 235 -1.41 7.86 -2.10
C PHE A 235 -2.53 8.85 -2.38
N VAL A 236 -3.68 8.64 -1.75
CA VAL A 236 -4.78 9.62 -1.77
C VAL A 236 -4.50 10.63 -0.66
N TRP A 237 -4.14 11.84 -1.05
CA TRP A 237 -3.84 12.93 -0.15
C TRP A 237 -5.05 13.85 -0.02
N GLU A 238 -5.80 13.69 1.06
CA GLU A 238 -6.83 14.65 1.48
C GLU A 238 -6.16 15.78 2.25
N ASN A 239 -5.96 16.93 1.60
CA ASN A 239 -5.41 18.12 2.22
C ASN A 239 -6.46 19.22 2.40
N GLU A 240 -6.07 20.33 3.02
CA GLU A 240 -6.97 21.43 3.35
C GLU A 240 -7.57 22.14 2.11
N LEU A 241 -6.97 21.99 0.93
CA LEU A 241 -7.40 22.65 -0.30
C LEU A 241 -8.17 21.72 -1.24
N ARG A 242 -7.77 20.44 -1.34
CA ARG A 242 -8.38 19.43 -2.23
C ARG A 242 -7.89 18.02 -1.92
N THR A 243 -8.51 17.04 -2.57
CA THR A 243 -8.02 15.65 -2.59
C THR A 243 -7.21 15.39 -3.85
N GLU A 244 -6.06 14.75 -3.70
CA GLU A 244 -5.12 14.46 -4.76
C GLU A 244 -4.68 12.99 -4.76
N ILE A 245 -4.29 12.46 -5.91
CA ILE A 245 -3.70 11.12 -6.05
C ILE A 245 -2.23 11.29 -6.41
N VAL A 246 -1.36 11.11 -5.42
CA VAL A 246 0.08 11.29 -5.55
C VAL A 246 0.73 9.96 -5.91
N THR A 247 1.58 9.99 -6.94
CA THR A 247 2.26 8.83 -7.51
C THR A 247 3.76 9.12 -7.60
N ALA A 248 4.59 8.23 -7.08
CA ALA A 248 6.04 8.31 -7.20
C ALA A 248 6.51 7.38 -8.33
N GLY A 249 7.37 7.87 -9.22
CA GLY A 249 7.91 7.10 -10.34
C GLY A 249 9.33 7.52 -10.72
N THR A 250 9.96 6.74 -11.59
CA THR A 250 11.38 6.87 -11.98
C THR A 250 11.71 8.25 -12.56
N LYS A 251 10.84 8.83 -13.40
CA LYS A 251 11.12 10.12 -14.06
C LYS A 251 10.54 11.28 -13.28
N ARG A 252 9.26 11.15 -12.92
CA ARG A 252 8.48 12.19 -12.26
C ARG A 252 7.65 11.58 -11.15
N VAL A 253 7.54 12.31 -10.06
CA VAL A 253 6.37 12.26 -9.19
C VAL A 253 5.26 13.05 -9.89
N ARG A 254 4.04 12.53 -9.84
CA ARG A 254 2.86 13.25 -10.35
C ARG A 254 1.72 13.20 -9.36
N SER A 255 0.96 14.28 -9.33
CA SER A 255 -0.30 14.36 -8.61
C SER A 255 -1.45 14.63 -9.56
N TYR A 256 -2.53 13.88 -9.39
CA TYR A 256 -3.75 13.99 -10.18
C TYR A 256 -4.92 14.40 -9.29
N ASP A 257 -5.92 15.07 -9.84
CA ASP A 257 -7.22 15.14 -9.18
C ASP A 257 -7.95 13.80 -9.26
N LEU A 258 -9.12 13.73 -8.63
CA LEU A 258 -9.89 12.48 -8.58
C LEU A 258 -10.38 12.02 -9.95
N ASP A 259 -10.45 12.90 -10.95
CA ASP A 259 -10.90 12.67 -12.32
C ASP A 259 -9.75 12.43 -13.31
N GLY A 260 -8.51 12.33 -12.80
CA GLY A 260 -7.32 11.97 -13.57
C GLY A 260 -6.62 13.17 -14.24
N LYS A 261 -7.03 14.40 -13.95
CA LYS A 261 -6.31 15.58 -14.47
C LYS A 261 -5.01 15.76 -13.72
N LEU A 262 -3.90 15.93 -14.44
CA LEU A 262 -2.61 16.28 -13.85
C LEU A 262 -2.68 17.65 -13.17
N LEU A 263 -2.30 17.70 -11.89
CA LEU A 263 -2.25 18.91 -11.08
C LEU A 263 -0.84 19.47 -11.03
N TRP A 264 0.13 18.65 -10.66
CA TRP A 264 1.54 19.02 -10.58
C TRP A 264 2.47 17.83 -10.82
N GLU A 265 3.71 18.14 -11.16
CA GLU A 265 4.79 17.17 -11.31
C GLU A 265 6.10 17.64 -10.68
N LEU A 266 6.93 16.68 -10.27
CA LEU A 266 8.21 16.92 -9.61
C LEU A 266 9.25 15.94 -10.18
N SER A 267 10.38 16.47 -10.65
CA SER A 267 11.57 15.69 -11.02
C SER A 267 12.56 15.60 -9.85
N GLY A 268 13.69 14.91 -10.07
CA GLY A 268 14.73 14.77 -9.04
C GLY A 268 14.56 13.54 -8.15
N MET A 269 13.89 12.49 -8.66
CA MET A 269 13.82 11.18 -8.00
C MET A 269 15.03 10.31 -8.34
N SER A 270 15.25 9.27 -7.54
CA SER A 270 16.17 8.18 -7.91
C SER A 270 15.56 7.32 -9.03
N SER A 271 16.40 6.58 -9.74
CA SER A 271 16.03 5.71 -10.86
C SER A 271 15.04 4.59 -10.51
N ILE A 272 14.87 4.32 -9.21
CA ILE A 272 13.85 3.42 -8.67
C ILE A 272 13.09 4.12 -7.54
N ALA A 273 11.76 4.15 -7.62
CA ALA A 273 10.86 4.60 -6.57
C ALA A 273 10.05 3.42 -6.01
N ILE A 274 10.29 3.11 -4.74
CA ILE A 274 9.59 2.06 -3.97
C ILE A 274 8.85 2.66 -2.76
N PRO A 275 9.42 3.61 -1.99
CA PRO A 275 8.71 4.21 -0.88
C PRO A 275 7.38 4.83 -1.32
N THR A 276 6.32 4.54 -0.56
CA THR A 276 4.98 5.04 -0.81
C THR A 276 4.85 6.44 -0.22
N PRO A 277 4.34 7.43 -0.99
CA PRO A 277 4.03 8.75 -0.44
C PRO A 277 3.06 8.66 0.73
N PHE A 278 3.15 9.61 1.66
CA PHE A 278 2.22 9.71 2.78
C PHE A 278 2.16 11.15 3.28
N ALA A 279 1.16 11.49 4.11
CA ALA A 279 1.01 12.84 4.62
C ALA A 279 1.00 12.92 6.15
N SER A 280 1.59 13.99 6.67
CA SER A 280 1.51 14.42 8.07
C SER A 280 1.70 15.93 8.13
N PHE A 281 1.19 16.60 9.15
CA PHE A 281 1.27 18.07 9.30
C PHE A 281 0.74 18.87 8.08
N GLY A 282 -0.20 18.29 7.33
CA GLY A 282 -0.70 18.89 6.10
C GLY A 282 0.30 18.87 4.93
N LEU A 283 1.50 18.30 5.10
CA LEU A 283 2.50 18.10 4.05
C LEU A 283 2.42 16.68 3.50
N VAL A 284 2.73 16.49 2.21
CA VAL A 284 2.99 15.16 1.64
C VAL A 284 4.50 14.91 1.56
N TYR A 285 4.93 13.77 2.07
CA TYR A 285 6.31 13.31 2.06
C TYR A 285 6.52 12.29 0.95
N ILE A 286 7.58 12.49 0.18
CA ILE A 286 7.90 11.64 -0.97
C ILE A 286 9.39 11.32 -0.92
N SER A 287 9.72 10.04 -1.06
CA SER A 287 11.10 9.58 -1.00
C SER A 287 11.41 8.52 -2.04
N SER A 288 12.67 8.48 -2.46
CA SER A 288 13.24 7.36 -3.19
C SER A 288 14.73 7.30 -2.87
N GLY A 289 15.36 6.13 -2.98
CA GLY A 289 16.73 6.01 -2.52
C GLY A 289 17.50 4.82 -3.05
N TYR A 290 17.43 4.56 -4.36
CA TYR A 290 18.21 3.45 -4.93
C TYR A 290 19.70 3.57 -4.56
N VAL A 291 20.25 2.49 -4.01
CA VAL A 291 21.58 2.50 -3.37
C VAL A 291 22.74 2.82 -4.33
N MET A 292 22.54 2.70 -5.64
CA MET A 292 23.54 3.02 -6.67
C MET A 292 23.41 4.44 -7.22
N ASP A 293 22.35 5.17 -6.88
CA ASP A 293 22.16 6.54 -7.34
C ASP A 293 22.78 7.52 -6.33
N SER A 294 23.36 8.60 -6.86
CA SER A 294 23.89 9.69 -6.02
C SER A 294 22.77 10.46 -5.32
N LEU A 295 21.66 10.66 -6.03
CA LEU A 295 20.45 11.33 -5.55
C LEU A 295 19.52 10.31 -4.88
N ARG A 296 19.26 10.49 -3.59
CA ARG A 296 18.38 9.64 -2.76
C ARG A 296 17.45 10.56 -1.97
N PRO A 297 16.48 11.17 -2.64
CA PRO A 297 15.80 12.34 -2.13
C PRO A 297 14.72 12.02 -1.09
N VAL A 298 14.43 13.03 -0.28
CA VAL A 298 13.18 13.18 0.45
C VAL A 298 12.68 14.60 0.22
N TYR A 299 11.41 14.71 -0.14
CA TYR A 299 10.70 15.99 -0.30
C TYR A 299 9.54 16.06 0.70
N ALA A 300 9.32 17.23 1.30
CA ALA A 300 8.08 17.57 1.98
C ALA A 300 7.38 18.69 1.21
N ILE A 301 6.17 18.43 0.74
CA ILE A 301 5.44 19.26 -0.22
C ILE A 301 4.16 19.79 0.43
N LYS A 302 3.93 21.10 0.29
CA LYS A 302 2.78 21.86 0.77
C LYS A 302 1.56 21.65 -0.14
N PRO A 303 0.34 21.78 0.39
CA PRO A 303 -0.87 21.67 -0.41
C PRO A 303 -0.97 22.78 -1.46
N GLY A 304 -1.75 22.53 -2.53
CA GLY A 304 -2.08 23.56 -3.53
C GLY A 304 -1.08 23.75 -4.66
N ALA A 305 -0.06 22.88 -4.76
CA ALA A 305 0.89 22.86 -5.86
C ALA A 305 0.21 22.80 -7.25
N SER A 306 0.82 23.43 -8.26
CA SER A 306 0.33 23.38 -9.64
C SER A 306 1.49 23.49 -10.62
N GLY A 307 1.44 22.73 -11.72
CA GLY A 307 2.48 22.71 -12.75
C GLY A 307 3.75 21.96 -12.34
N ASP A 308 4.90 22.30 -12.94
CA ASP A 308 6.20 21.74 -12.55
C ASP A 308 6.70 22.45 -11.29
N ILE A 309 6.82 21.72 -10.19
CA ILE A 309 7.27 22.24 -8.89
C ILE A 309 8.72 21.87 -8.57
N SER A 310 9.47 21.37 -9.56
CA SER A 310 10.85 20.92 -9.38
C SER A 310 11.76 22.01 -8.84
N LEU A 311 12.64 21.61 -7.93
CA LEU A 311 13.74 22.46 -7.47
C LEU A 311 14.76 22.65 -8.59
N LYS A 312 15.30 23.86 -8.68
CA LYS A 312 16.49 24.13 -9.48
C LYS A 312 17.75 23.69 -8.73
N GLU A 313 18.85 23.60 -9.46
CA GLU A 313 20.13 23.24 -8.87
C GLU A 313 20.49 24.17 -7.69
N GLY A 314 20.91 23.58 -6.57
CA GLY A 314 21.24 24.31 -5.35
C GLY A 314 20.06 24.65 -4.44
N GLU A 315 18.81 24.64 -4.93
CA GLU A 315 17.64 24.93 -4.10
C GLU A 315 17.37 23.80 -3.09
N ARG A 316 16.75 24.16 -1.96
CA ARG A 316 16.32 23.24 -0.89
C ARG A 316 14.83 23.38 -0.54
N SER A 317 14.17 24.37 -1.11
CA SER A 317 12.76 24.69 -0.92
C SER A 317 12.32 25.66 -2.01
N ASN A 318 11.01 25.75 -2.21
CA ASN A 318 10.37 26.77 -3.05
C ASN A 318 8.98 27.09 -2.49
N SER A 319 8.10 27.69 -3.28
CA SER A 319 6.73 28.02 -2.84
C SER A 319 5.92 26.79 -2.39
N PHE A 320 6.18 25.61 -2.97
CA PHE A 320 5.44 24.38 -2.71
C PHE A 320 6.26 23.31 -1.99
N ILE A 321 7.58 23.38 -2.00
CA ILE A 321 8.45 22.44 -1.29
C ILE A 321 8.89 23.09 0.02
N SER A 322 8.42 22.56 1.16
CA SER A 322 8.79 23.03 2.50
C SER A 322 10.29 22.82 2.75
N TRP A 323 10.73 21.59 2.50
CA TRP A 323 12.13 21.21 2.59
C TRP A 323 12.45 20.02 1.68
N PHE A 324 13.74 19.86 1.41
CA PHE A 324 14.31 18.80 0.58
C PHE A 324 15.63 18.30 1.17
N GLN A 325 15.76 16.99 1.29
CA GLN A 325 16.99 16.31 1.69
C GLN A 325 17.47 15.41 0.54
N PRO A 326 18.60 15.73 -0.13
CA PRO A 326 19.01 15.05 -1.36
C PRO A 326 19.50 13.61 -1.17
N THR A 327 19.85 13.21 0.05
CA THR A 327 20.52 11.93 0.34
C THR A 327 19.93 11.16 1.51
N ALA A 328 18.74 11.57 2.00
CA ALA A 328 18.10 10.99 3.18
C ALA A 328 17.04 9.93 2.86
N GLY A 329 16.86 9.59 1.58
CA GLY A 329 15.87 8.60 1.13
C GLY A 329 16.34 7.16 1.33
N SER A 330 15.40 6.29 1.66
CA SER A 330 15.58 4.84 1.73
C SER A 330 15.37 4.19 0.36
N TYR A 331 15.99 3.03 0.12
CA TYR A 331 15.74 2.29 -1.12
C TYR A 331 14.37 1.61 -1.06
N ASN A 332 14.17 0.72 -0.09
CA ASN A 332 12.98 -0.14 0.00
C ASN A 332 11.92 0.34 1.02
N PRO A 333 12.23 0.50 2.32
CA PRO A 333 11.20 0.76 3.31
C PRO A 333 10.63 2.17 3.16
N SER A 334 9.32 2.30 3.29
CA SER A 334 8.71 3.62 3.37
C SER A 334 9.00 4.26 4.74
N PRO A 335 9.39 5.55 4.79
CA PRO A 335 9.61 6.26 6.04
C PRO A 335 8.30 6.44 6.82
N ILE A 336 8.41 6.91 8.07
CA ILE A 336 7.27 7.23 8.92
C ILE A 336 7.45 8.61 9.56
N VAL A 337 6.35 9.27 9.90
CA VAL A 337 6.34 10.40 10.81
C VAL A 337 5.65 9.97 12.10
N TYR A 338 6.31 10.20 13.23
CA TYR A 338 5.76 9.92 14.56
C TYR A 338 6.18 11.02 15.54
N GLY A 339 5.22 11.58 16.28
CA GLY A 339 5.40 12.86 16.94
C GLY A 339 5.79 13.93 15.93
N ASP A 340 6.78 14.75 16.25
CA ASP A 340 7.30 15.81 15.36
C ASP A 340 8.46 15.34 14.45
N TYR A 341 8.73 14.04 14.40
CA TYR A 341 9.94 13.50 13.76
C TYR A 341 9.63 12.64 12.54
N TYR A 342 10.48 12.79 11.51
CA TYR A 342 10.53 11.96 10.32
C TYR A 342 11.65 10.91 10.46
N TYR A 343 11.28 9.64 10.37
CA TYR A 343 12.18 8.51 10.54
C TYR A 343 12.41 7.77 9.23
N THR A 344 13.68 7.55 8.89
CA THR A 344 14.10 6.71 7.76
C THR A 344 14.87 5.51 8.25
N LEU A 345 14.48 4.30 7.84
CA LEU A 345 15.30 3.10 7.93
C LEU A 345 16.12 2.94 6.64
N TYR A 346 17.44 3.01 6.73
CA TYR A 346 18.30 2.70 5.59
C TYR A 346 18.54 1.20 5.43
N ASP A 347 18.77 0.76 4.20
CA ASP A 347 19.05 -0.64 3.84
C ASP A 347 20.29 -1.23 4.51
N ARG A 348 21.16 -0.38 5.08
CA ARG A 348 22.34 -0.79 5.87
C ARG A 348 22.03 -1.05 7.35
N GLY A 349 20.78 -0.90 7.77
CA GLY A 349 20.32 -1.20 9.14
C GLY A 349 20.40 -0.03 10.13
N PHE A 350 20.61 1.20 9.67
CA PHE A 350 20.60 2.41 10.52
C PHE A 350 19.28 3.16 10.38
N PHE A 351 18.82 3.76 11.47
CA PHE A 351 17.73 4.73 11.48
C PHE A 351 18.27 6.16 11.53
N THR A 352 17.64 7.07 10.80
CA THR A 352 17.78 8.52 11.05
C THR A 352 16.49 9.12 11.54
N CYS A 353 16.62 10.26 12.21
CA CYS A 353 15.53 11.04 12.77
C CYS A 353 15.78 12.50 12.40
N HIS A 354 14.80 13.13 11.75
CA HIS A 354 14.84 14.52 11.35
C HIS A 354 13.58 15.22 11.86
N ASP A 355 13.62 16.54 12.02
CA ASP A 355 12.39 17.31 12.18
C ASP A 355 11.51 17.10 10.93
N ALA A 356 10.21 16.87 11.14
CA ALA A 356 9.29 16.58 10.06
C ALA A 356 8.82 17.83 9.30
N LYS A 357 8.93 19.04 9.86
CA LYS A 357 8.27 20.26 9.35
C LYS A 357 9.15 21.15 8.49
#